data_AF-A0A962G1Z5-F1
#
_entry.id   AF-A0A962G1Z5-F1
#
_cell.length_a   1.000
_cell.length_b   1.000
_cell.length_c   1.000
_cell.angle_alpha   90.00
_cell.angle_beta   90.00
_cell.angle_gamma   90.00
#
_symmetry.space_group_name_H-M   'P 1'
#
loop_
_entity.id
_entity.type
_entity.pdbx_description
1 polymer ?
#
loop_
_entity_poly.entity_id
_entity_poly.type
_entity_poly.pdbx_seq_one_letter_code
_entity_poly.pdbx_strand_id
1 'polypeptide(L)'
;RVMLTPVGRDIAERARRILGEVEQIKETARRATDPESGTIRLGIFPTLGPYLLPHVVPHIRKRFPRLELLLVEEKTEVILRRLREGQLDAGILALPLNDDQLHIEPLFDEPFVLAVPESHPFAKRKTLKTDELATESLLLLEDGHCLRDQALDVCQLAGAVEKPGFRATSLETLRQMVAANVGITLLPTLAIKPPIPRLDAIHLLRFDGEAPHRQIAMVWRRSSAMGDMLQALAEEFRTLPPGLLSLDDSLGSTAS
;
A
#
# COMPACT_ATOMS: atom_id res chain seq x y z
N ARG A 1 -30.15 -14.76 -14.29
CA ARG A 1 -29.23 -14.47 -13.15
C ARG A 1 -29.53 -15.47 -12.05
N VAL A 2 -28.52 -16.20 -11.58
CA VAL A 2 -28.66 -17.10 -10.41
C VAL A 2 -28.27 -16.30 -9.17
N MET A 3 -29.11 -16.29 -8.15
CA MET A 3 -28.87 -15.58 -6.88
C MET A 3 -28.94 -16.60 -5.75
N LEU A 4 -27.99 -16.54 -4.83
CA LEU A 4 -28.03 -17.38 -3.64
C LEU A 4 -29.13 -16.92 -2.68
N THR A 5 -29.85 -17.86 -2.10
CA THR A 5 -30.72 -17.61 -0.94
C THR A 5 -29.87 -17.19 0.26
N PRO A 6 -30.45 -16.59 1.32
CA PRO A 6 -29.72 -16.28 2.55
C PRO A 6 -28.98 -17.50 3.11
N VAL A 7 -29.67 -18.63 3.27
CA VAL A 7 -29.05 -19.91 3.69
C VAL A 7 -27.98 -20.37 2.69
N GLY A 8 -28.22 -20.17 1.39
CA GLY A 8 -27.24 -20.49 0.35
C GLY A 8 -25.95 -19.67 0.45
N ARG A 9 -26.01 -18.41 0.94
CA ARG A 9 -24.82 -17.60 1.20
C ARG A 9 -24.01 -18.17 2.37
N ASP A 10 -24.68 -18.53 3.46
CA ASP A 10 -24.03 -19.10 4.65
C ASP A 10 -23.35 -20.44 4.33
N ILE A 11 -24.03 -21.31 3.56
CA ILE A 11 -23.45 -22.58 3.08
C ILE A 11 -22.27 -22.31 2.15
N ALA A 12 -22.40 -21.38 1.19
CA ALA A 12 -21.33 -21.07 0.25
C ALA A 12 -20.08 -20.55 0.96
N GLU A 13 -20.22 -19.73 2.00
CA GLU A 13 -19.09 -19.24 2.79
C GLU A 13 -18.36 -20.37 3.52
N ARG A 14 -19.10 -21.29 4.14
CA ARG A 14 -18.52 -22.48 4.79
C ARG A 14 -17.84 -23.42 3.79
N ALA A 15 -18.47 -23.64 2.64
CA ALA A 15 -17.91 -24.48 1.58
C ALA A 15 -16.59 -23.90 1.04
N ARG A 16 -16.51 -22.57 0.83
CA ARG A 16 -15.27 -21.89 0.43
C ARG A 16 -14.15 -22.10 1.45
N ARG A 17 -14.46 -21.96 2.75
CA ARG A 17 -13.49 -22.23 3.82
C ARG A 17 -12.97 -23.67 3.76
N ILE A 18 -13.86 -24.66 3.68
CA ILE A 18 -13.46 -26.09 3.59
C ILE A 18 -12.57 -26.35 2.36
N LEU A 19 -12.92 -25.81 1.19
CA LEU A 19 -12.10 -25.97 0.00
C LEU A 19 -10.73 -25.30 0.16
N GLY A 20 -10.66 -24.15 0.82
CA GLY A 20 -9.40 -23.48 1.18
C GLY A 20 -8.51 -24.35 2.07
N GLU A 21 -9.08 -25.00 3.09
CA GLU A 21 -8.35 -25.93 3.97
C GLU A 21 -7.82 -27.16 3.21
N VAL A 22 -8.60 -27.70 2.27
CA VAL A 22 -8.15 -28.81 1.41
C VAL A 22 -6.95 -28.41 0.54
N GLU A 23 -6.94 -27.19 -0.01
CA GLU A 23 -5.79 -26.69 -0.76
C GLU A 23 -4.57 -26.47 0.14
N GLN A 24 -4.76 -26.02 1.39
CA GLN A 24 -3.65 -25.90 2.35
C GLN A 24 -3.01 -27.25 2.68
N ILE A 25 -3.80 -28.33 2.78
CA ILE A 25 -3.25 -29.69 2.98
C ILE A 25 -2.36 -30.09 1.79
N LYS A 26 -2.83 -29.84 0.56
CA LYS A 26 -2.05 -30.14 -0.66
C LYS A 26 -0.76 -29.34 -0.71
N GLU A 27 -0.81 -28.06 -0.35
CA GLU A 27 0.37 -27.19 -0.35
C GLU A 27 1.38 -27.63 0.72
N THR A 28 0.91 -28.02 1.91
CA THR A 28 1.75 -28.59 2.97
C THR A 28 2.50 -29.82 2.47
N ALA A 29 1.81 -30.74 1.77
CA ALA A 29 2.43 -31.92 1.20
C ALA A 29 3.47 -31.62 0.13
N ARG A 30 3.24 -30.62 -0.75
CA ARG A 30 4.22 -30.19 -1.76
C ARG A 30 5.46 -29.60 -1.11
N ARG A 31 5.27 -28.74 -0.11
CA ARG A 31 6.36 -28.04 0.59
C ARG A 31 7.23 -28.94 1.44
N ALA A 32 6.71 -30.08 1.91
CA ALA A 32 7.53 -31.10 2.56
C ALA A 32 8.67 -31.60 1.65
N THR A 33 8.54 -31.46 0.32
CA THR A 33 9.58 -31.81 -0.65
C THR A 33 10.43 -30.60 -1.06
N ASP A 34 9.82 -29.43 -1.20
CA ASP A 34 10.51 -28.18 -1.58
C ASP A 34 9.85 -26.94 -0.92
N PRO A 35 10.33 -26.51 0.26
CA PRO A 35 9.66 -25.52 1.11
C PRO A 35 9.47 -24.13 0.48
N GLU A 36 10.31 -23.77 -0.49
CA GLU A 36 10.33 -22.44 -1.13
C GLU A 36 9.64 -22.43 -2.51
N SER A 37 9.02 -23.54 -2.91
CA SER A 37 8.27 -23.66 -4.16
C SER A 37 6.76 -23.49 -3.94
N GLY A 38 6.03 -23.36 -5.05
CA GLY A 38 4.57 -23.31 -5.06
C GLY A 38 4.04 -21.94 -5.46
N THR A 39 2.79 -21.68 -5.10
CA THR A 39 2.09 -20.45 -5.49
C THR A 39 1.68 -19.65 -4.24
N ILE A 40 1.98 -18.35 -4.21
CA ILE A 40 1.51 -17.43 -3.18
C ILE A 40 0.58 -16.40 -3.82
N ARG A 41 -0.66 -16.33 -3.32
CA ARG A 41 -1.65 -15.31 -3.68
C ARG A 41 -1.50 -14.12 -2.74
N LEU A 42 -0.90 -13.05 -3.23
CA LEU A 42 -0.56 -11.85 -2.47
C LEU A 42 -1.50 -10.68 -2.82
N GLY A 43 -2.25 -10.22 -1.82
CA GLY A 43 -3.02 -8.99 -1.91
C GLY A 43 -2.14 -7.75 -1.68
N ILE A 44 -2.36 -6.68 -2.43
CA ILE A 44 -1.72 -5.37 -2.17
C ILE A 44 -2.69 -4.25 -2.51
N PHE A 45 -2.69 -3.17 -1.73
CA PHE A 45 -3.63 -2.07 -1.95
C PHE A 45 -3.14 -1.07 -3.02
N PRO A 46 -4.06 -0.39 -3.74
CA PRO A 46 -3.71 0.38 -4.95
C PRO A 46 -2.74 1.54 -4.72
N THR A 47 -2.66 2.09 -3.52
CA THR A 47 -1.76 3.22 -3.21
C THR A 47 -0.35 2.76 -2.80
N LEU A 48 -0.06 1.47 -2.93
CA LEU A 48 1.26 0.88 -2.68
C LEU A 48 1.70 -0.04 -3.83
N GLY A 49 0.82 -0.90 -4.34
CA GLY A 49 1.16 -1.95 -5.33
C GLY A 49 2.02 -1.48 -6.50
N PRO A 50 1.53 -0.54 -7.32
CA PRO A 50 2.26 -0.05 -8.49
C PRO A 50 3.61 0.59 -8.17
N TYR A 51 3.77 1.08 -6.94
CA TYR A 51 4.92 1.87 -6.49
C TYR A 51 5.97 1.04 -5.76
N LEU A 52 5.58 -0.08 -5.13
CA LEU A 52 6.47 -0.97 -4.40
C LEU A 52 6.96 -2.13 -5.27
N LEU A 53 6.05 -2.77 -6.01
CA LEU A 53 6.32 -4.03 -6.71
C LEU A 53 7.51 -3.97 -7.67
N PRO A 54 7.75 -2.89 -8.44
CA PRO A 54 8.92 -2.80 -9.32
C PRO A 54 10.26 -2.92 -8.59
N HIS A 55 10.32 -2.57 -7.30
CA HIS A 55 11.56 -2.60 -6.51
C HIS A 55 11.85 -3.95 -5.86
N VAL A 56 10.82 -4.74 -5.57
CA VAL A 56 10.94 -5.97 -4.77
C VAL A 56 10.78 -7.24 -5.61
N VAL A 57 9.89 -7.24 -6.62
CA VAL A 57 9.59 -8.43 -7.42
C VAL A 57 10.83 -8.98 -8.14
N PRO A 58 11.74 -8.17 -8.73
CA PRO A 58 12.95 -8.69 -9.36
C PRO A 58 13.84 -9.47 -8.38
N HIS A 59 13.96 -8.99 -7.13
CA HIS A 59 14.77 -9.65 -6.10
C HIS A 59 14.11 -10.95 -5.63
N ILE A 60 12.80 -10.90 -5.35
CA ILE A 60 11.98 -12.06 -4.97
C ILE A 60 12.11 -13.18 -6.02
N ARG A 61 11.99 -12.86 -7.32
CA ARG A 61 12.13 -13.85 -8.40
C ARG A 61 13.52 -14.47 -8.48
N LYS A 62 14.56 -13.71 -8.12
CA LYS A 62 15.94 -14.22 -8.07
C LYS A 62 16.16 -15.12 -6.85
N ARG A 63 15.61 -14.75 -5.69
CA ARG A 63 15.74 -15.52 -4.45
C ARG A 63 14.89 -16.79 -4.43
N PHE A 64 13.68 -16.73 -4.99
CA PHE A 64 12.70 -17.81 -5.05
C PHE A 64 12.32 -18.12 -6.50
N PRO A 65 13.22 -18.74 -7.29
CA PRO A 65 13.00 -18.94 -8.73
C PRO A 65 11.88 -19.95 -9.05
N ARG A 66 11.45 -20.76 -8.07
CA ARG A 66 10.36 -21.74 -8.19
C ARG A 66 9.06 -21.29 -7.52
N LEU A 67 9.02 -20.06 -7.02
CA LEU A 67 7.82 -19.45 -6.46
C LEU A 67 7.05 -18.72 -7.56
N GLU A 68 5.77 -19.03 -7.68
CA GLU A 68 4.81 -18.25 -8.45
C GLU A 68 4.09 -17.25 -7.53
N LEU A 69 4.27 -15.96 -7.80
CA LEU A 69 3.60 -14.90 -7.04
C LEU A 69 2.38 -14.39 -7.84
N LEU A 70 1.18 -14.73 -7.37
CA LEU A 70 -0.08 -14.24 -7.92
C LEU A 70 -0.49 -12.95 -7.20
N LEU A 71 -0.35 -11.83 -7.89
CA LEU A 71 -0.65 -10.51 -7.35
C LEU A 71 -2.12 -10.16 -7.54
N VAL A 72 -2.76 -9.66 -6.47
CA VAL A 72 -4.13 -9.18 -6.48
C VAL A 72 -4.15 -7.77 -5.92
N GLU A 73 -4.49 -6.79 -6.75
CA GLU A 73 -4.66 -5.41 -6.29
C GLU A 73 -6.12 -5.15 -5.90
N GLU A 74 -6.36 -4.82 -4.63
CA GLU A 74 -7.71 -4.60 -4.08
C GLU A 74 -7.69 -3.66 -2.87
N LYS A 75 -8.84 -3.07 -2.51
CA LYS A 75 -8.95 -2.25 -1.29
C LYS A 75 -8.73 -3.08 -0.01
N THR A 76 -8.25 -2.44 1.06
CA THR A 76 -7.88 -3.09 2.33
C THR A 76 -8.94 -4.06 2.84
N GLU A 77 -10.21 -3.63 2.93
CA GLU A 77 -11.30 -4.48 3.42
C GLU A 77 -11.56 -5.71 2.55
N VAL A 78 -11.36 -5.58 1.22
CA VAL A 78 -11.48 -6.71 0.30
C VAL A 78 -10.32 -7.67 0.51
N ILE A 79 -9.08 -7.18 0.67
CA ILE A 79 -7.92 -8.02 0.97
C ILE A 79 -8.12 -8.77 2.29
N LEU A 80 -8.51 -8.07 3.36
CA LEU A 80 -8.76 -8.67 4.68
C LEU A 80 -9.85 -9.75 4.61
N ARG A 81 -10.96 -9.48 3.92
CA ARG A 81 -12.01 -10.49 3.69
C ARG A 81 -11.46 -11.72 2.94
N ARG A 82 -10.71 -11.50 1.86
CA ARG A 82 -10.16 -12.61 1.05
C ARG A 82 -9.08 -13.41 1.78
N LEU A 83 -8.32 -12.78 2.68
CA LEU A 83 -7.41 -13.46 3.60
C LEU A 83 -8.20 -14.40 4.55
N ARG A 84 -9.25 -13.90 5.21
CA ARG A 84 -10.10 -14.69 6.11
C ARG A 84 -10.78 -15.85 5.40
N GLU A 85 -11.19 -15.64 4.14
CA GLU A 85 -11.80 -16.67 3.30
C GLU A 85 -10.78 -17.65 2.67
N GLY A 86 -9.48 -17.47 2.92
CA GLY A 86 -8.42 -18.31 2.36
C GLY A 86 -8.18 -18.14 0.86
N GLN A 87 -8.76 -17.10 0.24
CA GLN A 87 -8.57 -16.76 -1.17
C GLN A 87 -7.26 -16.01 -1.42
N LEU A 88 -6.69 -15.38 -0.39
CA LEU A 88 -5.35 -14.84 -0.38
C LEU A 88 -4.53 -15.56 0.69
N ASP A 89 -3.23 -15.70 0.45
CA ASP A 89 -2.29 -16.30 1.39
C ASP A 89 -1.64 -15.24 2.27
N ALA A 90 -1.38 -14.07 1.70
CA ALA A 90 -0.90 -12.89 2.41
C ALA A 90 -1.46 -11.60 1.80
N GLY A 91 -1.38 -10.50 2.56
CA GLY A 91 -1.65 -9.15 2.11
C GLY A 91 -0.53 -8.21 2.53
N ILE A 92 -0.20 -7.21 1.73
CA ILE A 92 0.65 -6.08 2.13
C ILE A 92 -0.28 -4.90 2.35
N LEU A 93 -0.38 -4.44 3.59
CA LEU A 93 -1.36 -3.46 4.06
C LEU A 93 -0.69 -2.41 4.94
N ALA A 94 -1.36 -1.28 5.12
CA ALA A 94 -0.95 -0.29 6.09
C ALA A 94 -1.58 -0.58 7.47
N LEU A 95 -0.81 -0.32 8.53
CA LEU A 95 -1.25 -0.38 9.92
C LEU A 95 -1.89 0.95 10.36
N PRO A 96 -2.72 0.94 11.43
CA PRO A 96 -3.08 -0.20 12.28
C PRO A 96 -4.11 -1.14 11.64
N LEU A 97 -4.02 -2.43 12.00
CA LEU A 97 -5.01 -3.45 11.65
C LEU A 97 -5.51 -4.13 12.93
N ASN A 98 -6.83 -4.15 13.12
CA ASN A 98 -7.47 -4.74 14.29
C ASN A 98 -8.05 -6.11 13.91
N ASP A 99 -7.18 -7.10 13.77
CA ASP A 99 -7.58 -8.49 13.50
C ASP A 99 -6.62 -9.47 14.19
N ASP A 100 -7.09 -10.13 15.24
CA ASP A 100 -6.32 -11.06 16.06
C ASP A 100 -6.05 -12.40 15.35
N GLN A 101 -6.82 -12.74 14.31
CA GLN A 101 -6.63 -13.94 13.49
C GLN A 101 -5.49 -13.78 12.48
N LEU A 102 -5.00 -12.56 12.28
CA LEU A 102 -3.88 -12.27 11.40
C LEU A 102 -2.57 -12.18 12.19
N HIS A 103 -1.53 -12.82 11.65
CA HIS A 103 -0.16 -12.48 11.96
C HIS A 103 0.16 -11.18 11.23
N ILE A 104 0.84 -10.27 11.93
CA ILE A 104 1.27 -8.98 11.40
C ILE A 104 2.78 -8.95 11.46
N GLU A 105 3.40 -8.82 10.29
CA GLU A 105 4.83 -8.71 10.12
C GLU A 105 5.18 -7.31 9.60
N PRO A 106 5.63 -6.38 10.47
CA PRO A 106 6.03 -5.06 10.04
C PRO A 106 7.17 -5.11 9.01
N LEU A 107 7.05 -4.31 7.94
CA LEU A 107 8.03 -4.24 6.87
C LEU A 107 8.85 -2.95 6.97
N PHE A 108 8.20 -1.80 6.85
CA PHE A 108 8.86 -0.49 6.85
C PHE A 108 7.85 0.63 7.09
N ASP A 109 8.35 1.80 7.46
CA ASP A 109 7.58 3.04 7.53
C ASP A 109 7.80 3.87 6.27
N GLU A 110 6.71 4.35 5.67
CA GLU A 110 6.75 5.16 4.46
C GLU A 110 6.29 6.59 4.76
N PRO A 111 7.20 7.58 4.66
CA PRO A 111 6.85 8.99 4.85
C PRO A 111 5.94 9.53 3.75
N PHE A 112 5.18 10.56 4.08
CA PHE A 112 4.44 11.41 3.15
C PHE A 112 5.20 12.69 2.81
N VAL A 113 4.94 13.19 1.61
CA VAL A 113 5.30 14.54 1.17
C VAL A 113 4.05 15.32 0.78
N LEU A 114 4.11 16.64 0.84
CA LEU A 114 3.06 17.49 0.28
C LEU A 114 3.36 17.76 -1.19
N ALA A 115 2.40 17.45 -2.07
CA ALA A 115 2.43 17.79 -3.47
C ALA A 115 1.55 19.01 -3.73
N VAL A 116 2.13 20.03 -4.36
CA VAL A 116 1.46 21.29 -4.72
C VAL A 116 1.71 21.60 -6.19
N PRO A 117 0.82 22.34 -6.87
CA PRO A 117 1.12 22.85 -8.21
C PRO A 117 2.27 23.87 -8.15
N GLU A 118 3.04 24.00 -9.22
CA GLU A 118 4.14 25.00 -9.33
C GLU A 118 3.69 26.45 -9.09
N SER A 119 2.42 26.76 -9.35
CA SER A 119 1.84 28.07 -9.06
C SER A 119 1.50 28.32 -7.58
N HIS A 120 1.58 27.29 -6.72
CA HIS A 120 1.21 27.42 -5.31
C HIS A 120 2.23 28.25 -4.52
N PRO A 121 1.84 29.07 -3.52
CA PRO A 121 2.79 29.81 -2.68
C PRO A 121 3.88 28.93 -2.04
N PHE A 122 3.53 27.70 -1.64
CA PHE A 122 4.47 26.73 -1.09
C PHE A 122 5.49 26.20 -2.10
N ALA A 123 5.27 26.32 -3.41
CA ALA A 123 6.23 25.86 -4.42
C ALA A 123 7.59 26.59 -4.32
N LYS A 124 7.64 27.74 -3.65
CA LYS A 124 8.88 28.50 -3.40
C LYS A 124 9.73 27.95 -2.25
N ARG A 125 9.29 26.88 -1.59
CA ARG A 125 9.91 26.33 -0.37
C ARG A 125 10.30 24.88 -0.57
N LYS A 126 11.32 24.42 0.15
CA LYS A 126 11.70 23.00 0.18
C LYS A 126 10.96 22.20 1.25
N THR A 127 10.58 22.87 2.34
CA THR A 127 9.98 22.23 3.50
C THR A 127 8.84 23.06 4.09
N LEU A 128 7.96 22.39 4.85
CA LEU A 128 6.90 22.99 5.64
C LEU A 128 6.79 22.30 7.00
N LYS A 129 6.24 22.99 7.99
CA LYS A 129 5.75 22.36 9.22
C LYS A 129 4.34 21.83 9.01
N THR A 130 3.98 20.80 9.75
CA THR A 130 2.67 20.15 9.64
C THR A 130 1.50 21.10 9.98
N ASP A 131 1.69 22.01 10.94
CA ASP A 131 0.69 23.00 11.36
C ASP A 131 0.38 24.05 10.29
N GLU A 132 1.27 24.26 9.32
CA GLU A 132 1.04 25.16 8.17
C GLU A 132 -0.04 24.63 7.22
N LEU A 133 -0.44 23.36 7.34
CA LEU A 133 -1.58 22.81 6.60
C LEU A 133 -2.94 23.31 7.12
N ALA A 134 -3.00 23.93 8.31
CA ALA A 134 -4.25 24.40 8.92
C ALA A 134 -5.07 25.33 8.00
N THR A 135 -4.39 26.09 7.13
CA THR A 135 -5.01 27.04 6.22
C THR A 135 -5.32 26.46 4.84
N GLU A 136 -5.05 25.17 4.63
CA GLU A 136 -5.14 24.52 3.32
C GLU A 136 -6.31 23.54 3.22
N SER A 137 -6.67 23.21 1.98
CA SER A 137 -7.69 22.20 1.67
C SER A 137 -7.12 21.11 0.76
N LEU A 138 -7.03 19.89 1.30
CA LEU A 138 -6.39 18.76 0.61
C LEU A 138 -7.37 18.02 -0.31
N LEU A 139 -6.90 17.66 -1.50
CA LEU A 139 -7.51 16.66 -2.36
C LEU A 139 -7.30 15.29 -1.74
N LEU A 140 -8.37 14.52 -1.53
CA LEU A 140 -8.31 13.18 -0.95
C LEU A 140 -8.87 12.13 -1.91
N LEU A 141 -8.47 10.87 -1.67
CA LEU A 141 -9.09 9.73 -2.34
C LEU A 141 -10.53 9.50 -1.85
N GLU A 142 -11.29 8.70 -2.58
CA GLU A 142 -12.60 8.22 -2.16
C GLU A 142 -12.52 7.27 -0.95
N ASP A 143 -13.68 6.93 -0.38
CA ASP A 143 -13.75 6.05 0.78
C ASP A 143 -13.27 4.62 0.45
N GLY A 144 -12.72 3.96 1.47
CA GLY A 144 -12.16 2.61 1.36
C GLY A 144 -10.70 2.57 0.90
N HIS A 145 -10.06 3.72 0.66
CA HIS A 145 -8.60 3.83 0.55
C HIS A 145 -8.00 4.23 1.89
N CYS A 146 -7.13 3.38 2.46
CA CYS A 146 -6.42 3.69 3.71
C CYS A 146 -5.63 5.00 3.65
N LEU A 147 -5.14 5.39 2.47
CA LEU A 147 -4.44 6.67 2.27
C LEU A 147 -5.34 7.88 2.56
N ARG A 148 -6.67 7.77 2.35
CA ARG A 148 -7.63 8.82 2.71
C ARG A 148 -7.64 9.01 4.22
N ASP A 149 -7.81 7.93 4.98
CA ASP A 149 -7.90 7.98 6.43
C ASP A 149 -6.58 8.50 7.03
N GLN A 150 -5.44 8.02 6.52
CA GLN A 150 -4.10 8.52 6.89
C GLN A 150 -3.95 10.02 6.63
N ALA A 151 -4.42 10.52 5.49
CA ALA A 151 -4.37 11.93 5.19
C ALA A 151 -5.32 12.76 6.08
N LEU A 152 -6.49 12.20 6.43
CA LEU A 152 -7.43 12.83 7.37
C LEU A 152 -6.85 12.92 8.77
N ASP A 153 -6.11 11.92 9.24
CA ASP A 153 -5.42 11.95 10.54
C ASP A 153 -4.40 13.10 10.57
N VAL A 154 -3.64 13.28 9.48
CA VAL A 154 -2.73 14.43 9.32
C VAL A 154 -3.50 15.74 9.32
N CYS A 155 -4.63 15.83 8.60
CA CYS A 155 -5.48 17.01 8.60
C CYS A 155 -6.00 17.35 10.00
N GLN A 156 -6.46 16.35 10.77
CA GLN A 156 -6.98 16.55 12.12
C GLN A 156 -5.89 17.05 13.07
N LEU A 157 -4.67 16.50 12.99
CA LEU A 157 -3.52 16.95 13.77
C LEU A 157 -3.07 18.37 13.40
N ALA A 158 -3.15 18.70 12.10
CA ALA A 158 -2.72 19.99 11.57
C ALA A 158 -3.79 21.10 11.65
N GLY A 159 -5.07 20.74 11.81
CA GLY A 159 -6.21 21.66 11.64
C GLY A 159 -6.61 21.92 10.18
N ALA A 160 -6.11 21.12 9.22
CA ALA A 160 -6.46 21.22 7.80
C ALA A 160 -7.84 20.59 7.52
N VAL A 161 -8.41 20.87 6.34
CA VAL A 161 -9.70 20.30 5.93
C VAL A 161 -9.64 19.58 4.58
N GLU A 162 -10.56 18.65 4.35
CA GLU A 162 -10.79 18.07 3.04
C GLU A 162 -11.39 19.10 2.08
N LYS A 163 -10.91 19.15 0.84
CA LYS A 163 -11.54 19.97 -0.20
C LYS A 163 -12.93 19.44 -0.56
N PRO A 164 -14.01 20.22 -0.37
CA PRO A 164 -15.36 19.74 -0.65
C PRO A 164 -15.57 19.41 -2.13
N GLY A 165 -16.31 18.34 -2.40
CA GLY A 165 -16.76 17.98 -3.76
C GLY A 165 -15.71 17.29 -4.63
N PHE A 166 -14.49 17.04 -4.14
CA PHE A 166 -13.49 16.28 -4.86
C PHE A 166 -13.27 14.90 -4.22
N ARG A 167 -13.35 13.83 -5.01
CA ARG A 167 -13.03 12.46 -4.60
C ARG A 167 -12.34 11.73 -5.75
N ALA A 168 -11.05 11.48 -5.62
CA ALA A 168 -10.31 10.71 -6.62
C ALA A 168 -10.43 9.20 -6.33
N THR A 169 -10.63 8.40 -7.37
CA THR A 169 -10.70 6.93 -7.25
C THR A 169 -9.33 6.25 -7.35
N SER A 170 -8.28 7.02 -7.64
CA SER A 170 -6.90 6.52 -7.73
C SER A 170 -5.88 7.59 -7.32
N LEU A 171 -4.74 7.14 -6.83
CA LEU A 171 -3.60 8.01 -6.48
C LEU A 171 -3.07 8.75 -7.71
N GLU A 172 -3.08 8.12 -8.88
CA GLU A 172 -2.64 8.78 -10.12
C GLU A 172 -3.60 9.90 -10.53
N THR A 173 -4.92 9.70 -10.43
CA THR A 173 -5.89 10.78 -10.67
C THR A 173 -5.63 11.96 -9.75
N LEU A 174 -5.40 11.69 -8.46
CA LEU A 174 -5.10 12.72 -7.47
C LEU A 174 -3.80 13.47 -7.80
N ARG A 175 -2.75 12.77 -8.23
CA ARG A 175 -1.50 13.36 -8.72
C ARG A 175 -1.72 14.27 -9.93
N GLN A 176 -2.47 13.81 -10.93
CA GLN A 176 -2.79 14.62 -12.13
C GLN A 176 -3.62 15.87 -11.80
N MET A 177 -4.49 15.81 -10.81
CA MET A 177 -5.29 16.98 -10.39
C MET A 177 -4.45 18.04 -9.68
N VAL A 178 -3.40 17.64 -8.95
CA VAL A 178 -2.39 18.60 -8.46
C VAL A 178 -1.66 19.26 -9.63
N ALA A 179 -1.19 18.48 -10.61
CA ALA A 179 -0.53 19.02 -11.81
C ALA A 179 -1.44 19.98 -12.60
N ALA A 180 -2.75 19.72 -12.62
CA ALA A 180 -3.75 20.59 -13.24
C ALA A 180 -4.15 21.80 -12.37
N ASN A 181 -3.44 22.07 -11.27
CA ASN A 181 -3.70 23.18 -10.35
C ASN A 181 -5.12 23.15 -9.71
N VAL A 182 -5.70 21.96 -9.52
CA VAL A 182 -7.00 21.79 -8.86
C VAL A 182 -6.87 21.92 -7.34
N GLY A 183 -5.73 21.56 -6.77
CA GLY A 183 -5.48 21.62 -5.32
C GLY A 183 -4.16 20.97 -4.94
N ILE A 184 -3.99 20.72 -3.65
CA ILE A 184 -2.79 20.10 -3.06
C ILE A 184 -3.14 18.77 -2.41
N THR A 185 -2.16 17.91 -2.13
CA THR A 185 -2.41 16.61 -1.49
C THR A 185 -1.16 16.01 -0.87
N LEU A 186 -1.35 14.95 -0.08
CA LEU A 186 -0.25 14.12 0.43
C LEU A 186 0.03 12.97 -0.53
N LEU A 187 1.31 12.77 -0.87
CA LEU A 187 1.76 11.62 -1.65
C LEU A 187 2.70 10.77 -0.80
N PRO A 188 2.54 9.43 -0.81
CA PRO A 188 3.50 8.52 -0.20
C PRO A 188 4.83 8.55 -0.99
N THR A 189 5.96 8.39 -0.29
CA THR A 189 7.30 8.55 -0.89
C THR A 189 7.52 7.64 -2.10
N LEU A 190 7.05 6.39 -2.10
CA LEU A 190 7.22 5.49 -3.25
C LEU A 190 6.51 6.01 -4.52
N ALA A 191 5.46 6.82 -4.38
CA ALA A 191 4.71 7.37 -5.51
C ALA A 191 5.42 8.54 -6.22
N ILE A 192 6.55 9.01 -5.69
CA ILE A 192 7.35 10.09 -6.28
C ILE A 192 8.77 9.63 -6.67
N LYS A 193 9.09 8.34 -6.48
CA LYS A 193 10.40 7.77 -6.77
C LYS A 193 10.40 7.08 -8.13
N PRO A 194 11.55 7.00 -8.83
CA PRO A 194 11.68 6.16 -10.02
C PRO A 194 11.20 4.72 -9.70
N PRO A 195 10.50 4.03 -10.60
CA PRO A 195 10.33 4.34 -12.02
C PRO A 195 9.18 5.31 -12.34
N ILE A 196 8.53 5.91 -11.34
CA ILE A 196 7.41 6.83 -11.57
C ILE A 196 7.90 8.11 -12.25
N PRO A 197 7.32 8.51 -13.40
CA PRO A 197 7.69 9.74 -14.07
C PRO A 197 7.40 10.95 -13.20
N ARG A 198 8.36 11.88 -13.11
CA ARG A 198 8.14 13.19 -12.49
C ARG A 198 7.16 14.00 -13.34
N LEU A 199 6.36 14.82 -12.68
CA LEU A 199 5.51 15.81 -13.36
C LEU A 199 6.07 17.18 -13.03
N ASP A 200 6.59 17.87 -14.04
CA ASP A 200 7.21 19.20 -13.89
C ASP A 200 6.22 20.27 -13.40
N ALA A 201 4.91 19.98 -13.45
CA ALA A 201 3.85 20.86 -12.95
C ALA A 201 3.59 20.70 -11.43
N ILE A 202 4.29 19.78 -10.76
CA ILE A 202 4.13 19.50 -9.33
C ILE A 202 5.44 19.77 -8.59
N HIS A 203 5.35 20.62 -7.58
CA HIS A 203 6.40 20.82 -6.60
C HIS A 203 6.14 19.97 -5.35
N LEU A 204 7.21 19.38 -4.79
CA LEU A 204 7.13 18.49 -3.63
C LEU A 204 7.80 19.14 -2.43
N LEU A 205 7.06 19.24 -1.32
CA LEU A 205 7.57 19.73 -0.04
C LEU A 205 7.69 18.60 0.98
N ARG A 206 8.78 18.65 1.75
CA ARG A 206 9.02 17.75 2.88
C ARG A 206 8.51 18.37 4.17
N PHE A 207 8.07 17.54 5.10
CA PHE A 207 7.73 18.01 6.44
C PHE A 207 9.01 18.23 7.26
N ASP A 208 9.08 19.35 7.97
CA ASP A 208 10.11 19.61 8.97
C ASP A 208 9.90 18.71 10.20
N GLY A 209 10.97 18.12 10.72
CA GLY A 209 10.90 17.22 11.88
C GLY A 209 10.42 15.83 11.51
N GLU A 210 9.54 15.25 12.33
CA GLU A 210 8.97 13.92 12.06
C GLU A 210 7.85 14.05 11.02
N ALA A 211 8.14 13.58 9.81
CA ALA A 211 7.15 13.57 8.74
C ALA A 211 6.01 12.60 9.08
N PRO A 212 4.75 12.96 8.77
CA PRO A 212 3.67 11.99 8.76
C PRO A 212 4.05 10.79 7.90
N HIS A 213 3.76 9.60 8.39
CA HIS A 213 4.11 8.36 7.71
C HIS A 213 3.00 7.33 7.86
N ARG A 214 3.11 6.25 7.09
CA ARG A 214 2.31 5.04 7.26
C ARG A 214 3.24 3.86 7.51
N GLN A 215 2.87 3.01 8.46
CA GLN A 215 3.58 1.76 8.67
C GLN A 215 3.00 0.68 7.75
N ILE A 216 3.86 0.05 6.95
CA ILE A 216 3.49 -1.03 6.03
C ILE A 216 3.86 -2.37 6.66
N ALA A 217 2.95 -3.33 6.58
CA ALA A 217 3.13 -4.68 7.08
C ALA A 217 2.68 -5.71 6.04
N MET A 218 3.33 -6.87 6.07
CA MET A 218 2.81 -8.09 5.47
C MET A 218 1.95 -8.79 6.52
N VAL A 219 0.76 -9.23 6.13
CA VAL A 219 -0.18 -9.91 7.01
C VAL A 219 -0.65 -11.22 6.40
N TRP A 220 -0.87 -12.22 7.24
CA TRP A 220 -1.41 -13.51 6.82
C TRP A 220 -2.18 -14.16 7.95
N ARG A 221 -2.98 -15.20 7.65
CA ARG A 221 -3.70 -15.94 8.69
C ARG A 221 -2.72 -16.62 9.64
N ARG A 222 -2.92 -16.50 10.96
CA ARG A 222 -2.10 -17.24 11.95
C ARG A 222 -2.16 -18.75 11.77
N SER A 223 -3.26 -19.28 11.23
CA SER A 223 -3.42 -20.70 10.92
C SER A 223 -2.71 -21.15 9.64
N SER A 224 -2.01 -20.25 8.93
CA SER A 224 -1.36 -20.59 7.67
C SER A 224 -0.24 -21.62 7.87
N ALA A 225 -0.36 -22.75 7.16
CA ALA A 225 0.73 -23.73 7.04
C ALA A 225 1.94 -23.19 6.25
N MET A 226 1.83 -22.00 5.66
CA MET A 226 2.88 -21.36 4.85
C MET A 226 3.73 -20.37 5.66
N GLY A 227 3.55 -20.30 6.99
CA GLY A 227 4.15 -19.28 7.86
C GLY A 227 5.63 -19.01 7.61
N ASP A 228 6.48 -20.04 7.62
CA ASP A 228 7.94 -19.86 7.43
C ASP A 228 8.30 -19.26 6.07
N MET A 229 7.61 -19.68 5.01
CA MET A 229 7.82 -19.13 3.67
C MET A 229 7.28 -17.70 3.56
N LEU A 230 6.16 -17.39 4.22
CA LEU A 230 5.61 -16.03 4.25
C LEU A 230 6.52 -15.09 5.04
N GLN A 231 7.15 -15.58 6.11
CA GLN A 231 8.20 -14.87 6.84
C GLN A 231 9.42 -14.61 5.94
N ALA A 232 9.92 -15.64 5.24
CA ALA A 232 11.03 -15.49 4.31
C ALA A 232 10.70 -14.51 3.18
N LEU A 233 9.46 -14.52 2.68
CA LEU A 233 9.00 -13.55 1.69
C LEU A 233 8.92 -12.13 2.28
N ALA A 234 8.48 -11.98 3.53
CA ALA A 234 8.44 -10.69 4.22
C ALA A 234 9.85 -10.07 4.35
N GLU A 235 10.89 -10.87 4.60
CA GLU A 235 12.29 -10.38 4.60
C GLU A 235 12.70 -9.77 3.25
N GLU A 236 12.27 -10.37 2.13
CA GLU A 236 12.54 -9.81 0.80
C GLU A 236 11.78 -8.48 0.58
N PHE A 237 10.55 -8.37 1.08
CA PHE A 237 9.79 -7.11 1.03
C PHE A 237 10.37 -6.02 1.95
N ARG A 238 11.04 -6.40 3.04
CA ARG A 238 11.76 -5.48 3.93
C ARG A 238 13.05 -4.96 3.30
N THR A 239 13.62 -5.72 2.37
CA THR A 239 14.89 -5.39 1.71
C THR A 239 14.65 -4.41 0.55
N LEU A 240 14.45 -3.13 0.90
CA LEU A 240 14.30 -2.06 -0.08
C LEU A 240 15.65 -1.50 -0.54
N PRO A 241 15.75 -1.01 -1.79
CA PRO A 241 16.93 -0.28 -2.26
C PRO A 241 17.29 0.88 -1.30
N PRO A 242 18.59 1.08 -0.99
CA PRO A 242 19.03 2.18 -0.14
C PRO A 242 18.53 3.54 -0.66
N GLY A 243 17.99 4.36 0.24
CA GLY A 243 17.49 5.69 -0.10
C GLY A 243 16.14 5.74 -0.82
N LEU A 244 15.50 4.59 -1.07
CA LEU A 244 14.18 4.56 -1.72
C LEU A 244 13.12 5.32 -0.90
N LEU A 245 13.12 5.13 0.42
CA LEU A 245 12.22 5.83 1.35
C LEU A 245 12.83 7.13 1.90
N SER A 246 14.09 7.44 1.57
CA SER A 246 14.71 8.70 1.99
C SER A 246 14.14 9.86 1.18
N LEU A 247 13.87 10.96 1.86
CA LEU A 247 13.44 12.21 1.25
C LEU A 247 14.62 13.11 0.87
N ASP A 248 15.87 12.72 1.16
CA ASP A 248 17.06 13.51 0.85
C ASP A 248 17.51 13.34 -0.61
N ASP A 249 18.15 14.41 -1.11
CA ASP A 249 18.22 14.79 -2.52
C ASP A 249 18.85 13.75 -3.47
N SER A 250 17.98 13.12 -4.28
CA SER A 250 18.28 12.74 -5.69
C SER A 250 17.26 13.33 -6.67
N LEU A 251 16.52 14.35 -6.23
CA LEU A 251 15.56 15.09 -7.05
C LEU A 251 16.12 16.37 -7.70
N GLY A 252 17.37 16.76 -7.42
CA GLY A 252 18.03 17.88 -8.08
C GLY A 252 19.51 17.65 -8.35
N SER A 253 19.86 16.89 -9.40
CA SER A 253 21.13 17.03 -10.14
C SER A 253 21.13 16.11 -11.35
N THR A 254 20.49 16.54 -12.44
CA THR A 254 21.04 16.28 -13.78
C THR A 254 21.32 17.64 -14.40
N ALA A 255 22.50 18.18 -14.06
CA ALA A 255 23.17 19.14 -14.91
C ALA A 255 23.77 18.37 -16.09
N SER A 256 23.29 18.67 -17.29
CA SER A 256 24.05 18.78 -18.55
C SER A 256 23.12 19.36 -19.61
#